data_AF-A0A1G2F8A9-F1
#
_entry.id   AF-A0A1G2F8A9-F1
#
_cell.length_a   1.000
_cell.length_b   1.000
_cell.length_c   1.000
_cell.angle_alpha   90.00
_cell.angle_beta   90.00
_cell.angle_gamma   90.00
#
_symmetry.space_group_name_H-M   'P 1'
#
loop_
_entity.id
_entity.type
_entity.pdbx_description
1 polymer ?
#
loop_
_entity_poly.entity_id
_entity_poly.type
_entity_poly.pdbx_seq_one_letter_code
_entity_poly.pdbx_strand_id
1 'polypeptide(L)'
;MEDSWFIKKIYDLATHHFHKWYGLVSALLLLVVVSLLVYRLIPTGEVPFIKYGIGVIILGAVTLLGWAFHVWKYPKRSRTRLGVAISIQVEDLEVYKFLQKDFLVPFKNKITELNLPFDFLVLKNHHAEKVETLEDARKVLKKTRAHFCIWGSIKKRKNAPAGEKYLFSLRGIVVHKPIQEVQKVLLRKEFDALLPNTLVFEEHLQFEIFEFRANQAVAALDYITGRAALLSGDFNTAIRLHESLFNAVQSGQQYPISKEALKNLLSLEYDQKASFEFFNPNAGNAYVESVRKSLQYNQYNYGALLKKAIVEFDGGNGDPQTALNTIKEAKQRAPNGAYHWLYSKAFLHFWMEQYNDAIQSCEKLKEKSYGGEEITVQEVTKFNEDLLKKFNKPQLYYWLGFVSVVKSKNISLADRYFQNFIEKANDSMNDLKTRAESYISGIKKEIGY
;
A
#
# COMPACT_ATOMS: atom_id res chain seq x y z
N MET A 1 7.58 -63.14 -0.46
CA MET A 1 8.29 -61.85 -0.24
C MET A 1 7.86 -60.78 -1.25
N GLU A 2 7.39 -61.14 -2.45
CA GLU A 2 7.00 -60.17 -3.49
C GLU A 2 5.69 -59.41 -3.19
N ASP A 3 4.70 -60.04 -2.55
CA ASP A 3 3.40 -59.40 -2.24
C ASP A 3 3.51 -58.17 -1.31
N SER A 4 4.49 -58.18 -0.41
CA SER A 4 4.76 -57.07 0.52
C SER A 4 5.26 -55.82 -0.21
N TRP A 5 6.05 -56.01 -1.28
CA TRP A 5 6.58 -54.90 -2.06
C TRP A 5 5.50 -54.14 -2.81
N PHE A 6 4.54 -54.85 -3.42
CA PHE A 6 3.46 -54.23 -4.19
C PHE A 6 2.51 -53.41 -3.30
N ILE A 7 2.10 -53.97 -2.16
CA ILE A 7 1.24 -53.27 -1.19
C ILE A 7 1.95 -52.02 -0.65
N LYS A 8 3.24 -52.14 -0.31
CA LYS A 8 4.05 -51.00 0.14
C LYS A 8 4.10 -49.91 -0.92
N LYS A 9 4.30 -50.27 -2.19
CA LYS A 9 4.35 -49.30 -3.30
C LYS A 9 3.00 -48.60 -3.52
N ILE A 10 1.87 -49.32 -3.46
CA ILE A 10 0.54 -48.70 -3.57
C ILE A 10 0.30 -47.77 -2.38
N TYR A 11 0.67 -48.19 -1.17
CA TYR A 11 0.57 -47.35 0.03
C TYR A 11 1.42 -46.08 -0.10
N ASP A 12 2.67 -46.21 -0.57
CA ASP A 12 3.56 -45.06 -0.78
C ASP A 12 3.00 -44.09 -1.85
N LEU A 13 2.43 -44.61 -2.94
CA LEU A 13 1.74 -43.79 -3.96
C LEU A 13 0.49 -43.12 -3.40
N ALA A 14 -0.35 -43.85 -2.67
CA ALA A 14 -1.58 -43.33 -2.08
C ALA A 14 -1.30 -42.24 -1.04
N THR A 15 -0.20 -42.36 -0.28
CA THR A 15 0.15 -41.41 0.78
C THR A 15 0.92 -40.19 0.26
N HIS A 16 1.97 -40.39 -0.54
CA HIS A 16 2.84 -39.30 -0.98
C HIS A 16 2.31 -38.58 -2.23
N HIS A 17 1.58 -39.30 -3.09
CA HIS A 17 1.05 -38.77 -4.34
C HIS A 17 -0.47 -38.69 -4.35
N PHE A 18 -1.12 -38.63 -3.18
CA PHE A 18 -2.58 -38.55 -3.08
C PHE A 18 -3.15 -37.43 -3.95
N HIS A 19 -2.44 -36.30 -4.10
CA HIS A 19 -2.88 -35.16 -4.90
C HIS A 19 -2.89 -35.41 -6.43
N LYS A 20 -2.36 -36.53 -6.91
CA LYS A 20 -2.36 -36.94 -8.33
C LYS A 20 -3.42 -38.02 -8.57
N TRP A 21 -3.89 -38.13 -9.80
CA TRP A 21 -4.95 -39.08 -10.16
C TRP A 21 -4.55 -40.54 -9.87
N TYR A 22 -3.29 -40.92 -10.10
CA TYR A 22 -2.83 -42.27 -9.81
C TYR A 22 -2.75 -42.57 -8.31
N GLY A 23 -2.46 -41.57 -7.47
CA GLY A 23 -2.51 -41.71 -6.01
C GLY A 23 -3.93 -41.95 -5.51
N LEU A 24 -4.92 -41.26 -6.10
CA LEU A 24 -6.34 -41.53 -5.85
C LEU A 24 -6.73 -42.96 -6.26
N VAL A 25 -6.32 -43.40 -7.46
CA VAL A 25 -6.58 -44.78 -7.92
C VAL A 25 -5.94 -45.79 -6.95
N SER A 26 -4.70 -45.57 -6.53
CA SER A 26 -4.04 -46.40 -5.52
C SER A 26 -4.80 -46.43 -4.19
N ALA A 27 -5.31 -45.29 -3.72
CA ALA A 27 -6.12 -45.22 -2.50
C ALA A 27 -7.45 -45.97 -2.64
N LEU A 28 -8.13 -45.88 -3.78
CA LEU A 28 -9.36 -46.63 -4.05
C LEU A 28 -9.10 -48.13 -4.17
N LEU A 29 -7.97 -48.54 -4.77
CA LEU A 29 -7.57 -49.95 -4.81
C LEU A 29 -7.29 -50.49 -3.40
N LEU A 30 -6.57 -49.74 -2.56
CA LEU A 30 -6.36 -50.11 -1.16
C LEU A 30 -7.69 -50.21 -0.41
N LEU A 31 -8.61 -49.28 -0.66
CA LEU A 31 -9.93 -49.30 -0.06
C LEU A 31 -10.68 -50.60 -0.42
N VAL A 32 -10.66 -51.01 -1.68
CA VAL A 32 -11.27 -52.27 -2.13
C VAL A 32 -10.60 -53.47 -1.48
N VAL A 33 -9.26 -53.54 -1.48
CA VAL A 33 -8.50 -54.65 -0.88
C VAL A 33 -8.80 -54.77 0.62
N VAL A 34 -8.73 -53.67 1.36
CA VAL A 34 -9.04 -53.64 2.80
C VAL A 34 -10.49 -54.00 3.06
N SER A 35 -11.42 -53.51 2.24
CA SER A 35 -12.85 -53.86 2.38
C SER A 35 -13.09 -55.35 2.14
N LEU A 36 -12.44 -55.96 1.14
CA LEU A 36 -12.53 -57.40 0.92
C LEU A 36 -11.96 -58.21 2.08
N LEU A 37 -10.85 -57.76 2.68
CA LEU A 37 -10.28 -58.40 3.87
C LEU A 37 -11.21 -58.27 5.09
N VAL A 38 -11.78 -57.09 5.32
CA VAL A 38 -12.76 -56.86 6.40
C VAL A 38 -14.01 -57.71 6.20
N TYR A 39 -14.52 -57.80 4.96
CA TYR A 39 -15.68 -58.63 4.65
C TYR A 39 -15.46 -60.11 4.99
N ARG A 40 -14.24 -60.64 4.79
CA ARG A 40 -13.90 -62.02 5.18
C ARG A 40 -13.94 -62.26 6.68
N LEU A 41 -13.84 -61.21 7.50
CA LEU A 41 -13.92 -61.31 8.96
C LEU A 41 -15.37 -61.23 9.49
N ILE A 42 -16.33 -60.86 8.63
CA ILE A 42 -17.74 -60.78 9.02
C ILE A 42 -18.35 -62.20 8.98
N PRO A 43 -19.04 -62.66 10.03
CA PRO A 43 -19.69 -63.97 10.05
C PRO A 43 -20.63 -64.16 8.86
N THR A 44 -20.58 -65.34 8.24
CA THR A 44 -21.39 -65.66 7.07
C THR A 44 -22.88 -65.59 7.41
N GLY A 45 -23.61 -64.70 6.74
CA GLY A 45 -25.07 -64.56 6.85
C GLY A 45 -25.55 -63.28 7.53
N GLU A 46 -24.68 -62.54 8.21
CA GLU A 46 -25.10 -61.32 8.92
C GLU A 46 -25.34 -60.12 7.99
N VAL A 47 -24.46 -59.91 7.00
CA VAL A 47 -24.54 -58.78 6.06
C VAL A 47 -24.55 -59.29 4.62
N PRO A 48 -25.63 -59.06 3.85
CA PRO A 48 -25.65 -59.37 2.43
C PRO A 48 -24.54 -58.62 1.68
N PHE A 49 -23.80 -59.33 0.81
CA PHE A 49 -22.70 -58.76 0.02
C PHE A 49 -23.09 -57.46 -0.72
N ILE A 50 -24.32 -57.38 -1.23
CA ILE A 50 -24.84 -56.19 -1.93
C ILE A 50 -24.86 -54.96 -1.00
N LYS A 51 -25.36 -55.11 0.23
CA LYS A 51 -25.41 -54.00 1.21
C LYS A 51 -24.00 -53.57 1.59
N TYR A 52 -23.09 -54.52 1.77
CA TYR A 52 -21.68 -54.24 2.02
C TYR A 52 -21.04 -53.47 0.86
N GLY A 53 -21.25 -53.94 -0.38
CA GLY A 53 -20.75 -53.30 -1.60
C GLY A 53 -21.24 -51.86 -1.78
N ILE A 54 -22.52 -51.58 -1.49
CA ILE A 54 -23.06 -50.21 -1.48
C ILE A 54 -22.29 -49.34 -0.47
N GLY A 55 -22.01 -49.86 0.73
CA GLY A 55 -21.21 -49.16 1.73
C GLY A 55 -19.80 -48.81 1.24
N VAL A 56 -19.12 -49.74 0.57
CA VAL A 56 -17.79 -49.52 -0.03
C VAL A 56 -17.85 -48.45 -1.13
N ILE A 57 -18.88 -48.47 -1.97
CA ILE A 57 -19.10 -47.45 -3.02
C ILE A 57 -19.30 -46.06 -2.40
N ILE A 58 -20.12 -45.94 -1.35
CA ILE A 58 -20.32 -44.68 -0.64
C ILE A 58 -18.99 -44.17 -0.06
N LEU A 59 -18.20 -45.04 0.56
CA LEU A 59 -16.89 -44.69 1.12
C LEU A 59 -15.89 -44.26 0.02
N GLY A 60 -15.93 -44.91 -1.14
CA GLY A 60 -15.17 -44.52 -2.32
C GLY A 60 -15.58 -43.12 -2.84
N ALA A 61 -16.88 -42.83 -2.90
CA ALA A 61 -17.39 -41.52 -3.29
C ALA A 61 -16.97 -40.42 -2.29
N VAL A 62 -17.03 -40.69 -0.98
CA VAL A 62 -16.53 -39.77 0.06
C VAL A 62 -15.03 -39.52 -0.11
N THR A 63 -14.25 -40.58 -0.40
CA THR A 63 -12.80 -40.47 -0.65
C THR A 63 -12.52 -39.60 -1.88
N LEU A 64 -13.27 -39.78 -2.96
CA LEU A 64 -13.17 -38.97 -4.18
C LEU A 64 -13.51 -37.50 -3.92
N LEU A 65 -14.60 -37.22 -3.20
CA LEU A 65 -14.98 -35.85 -2.84
C LEU A 65 -13.94 -35.19 -1.92
N GLY A 66 -13.42 -35.95 -0.95
CA GLY A 66 -12.34 -35.51 -0.07
C GLY A 66 -11.06 -35.21 -0.84
N TRP A 67 -10.71 -36.05 -1.81
CA TRP A 67 -9.60 -35.83 -2.73
C TRP A 67 -9.79 -34.56 -3.57
N ALA A 68 -10.95 -34.41 -4.22
CA ALA A 68 -11.29 -33.26 -5.04
C ALA A 68 -11.19 -31.95 -4.23
N PHE A 69 -11.73 -31.95 -3.02
CA PHE A 69 -11.61 -30.83 -2.10
C PHE A 69 -10.16 -30.57 -1.70
N HIS A 70 -9.40 -31.63 -1.37
CA HIS A 70 -7.99 -31.51 -1.02
C HIS A 70 -7.15 -30.89 -2.15
N VAL A 71 -7.40 -31.29 -3.39
CA VAL A 71 -6.63 -30.90 -4.58
C VAL A 71 -7.06 -29.55 -5.15
N TRP A 72 -8.34 -29.20 -5.08
CA TRP A 72 -8.86 -27.98 -5.73
C TRP A 72 -9.12 -26.82 -4.78
N LYS A 73 -9.29 -27.06 -3.48
CA LYS A 73 -9.58 -25.97 -2.54
C LYS A 73 -8.31 -25.19 -2.19
N TYR A 74 -8.33 -23.92 -2.55
CA TYR A 74 -7.37 -22.93 -2.05
C TYR A 74 -7.88 -22.35 -0.72
N PRO A 75 -7.00 -22.06 0.25
CA PRO A 75 -7.37 -21.28 1.43
C PRO A 75 -7.81 -19.88 0.99
N LYS A 76 -8.80 -19.31 1.66
CA LYS A 76 -9.31 -17.96 1.36
C LYS A 76 -9.16 -17.07 2.58
N ARG A 77 -8.81 -15.79 2.37
CA ARG A 77 -8.79 -14.81 3.45
C ARG A 77 -10.18 -14.51 3.99
N SER A 78 -10.23 -14.02 5.22
CA SER A 78 -11.40 -13.34 5.79
C SER A 78 -11.68 -12.03 5.05
N ARG A 79 -12.90 -11.51 5.16
CA ARG A 79 -13.30 -10.27 4.48
C ARG A 79 -12.70 -9.01 5.10
N THR A 80 -12.42 -9.04 6.40
CA THR A 80 -12.01 -7.88 7.21
C THR A 80 -10.50 -7.68 7.27
N ARG A 81 -9.70 -8.71 6.95
CA ARG A 81 -8.24 -8.65 6.99
C ARG A 81 -7.64 -8.67 5.59
N LEU A 82 -6.42 -8.17 5.47
CA LEU A 82 -5.59 -8.35 4.28
C LEU A 82 -5.16 -9.82 4.19
N GLY A 83 -4.96 -10.37 3.00
CA GLY A 83 -4.48 -11.75 2.86
C GLY A 83 -3.07 -11.80 2.31
N VAL A 84 -2.22 -12.63 2.90
CA VAL A 84 -0.90 -12.99 2.36
C VAL A 84 -0.88 -14.48 2.00
N ALA A 85 -0.64 -14.79 0.73
CA ALA A 85 -0.51 -16.16 0.24
C ALA A 85 0.97 -16.56 0.14
N ILE A 86 1.36 -17.65 0.80
CA ILE A 86 2.72 -18.21 0.70
C ILE A 86 2.69 -19.48 -0.14
N SER A 87 3.48 -19.49 -1.20
CA SER A 87 3.51 -20.54 -2.22
C SER A 87 4.95 -20.95 -2.52
N ILE A 88 5.60 -21.61 -1.56
CA ILE A 88 6.99 -22.06 -1.69
C ILE A 88 7.00 -23.55 -2.00
N GLN A 89 7.54 -23.91 -3.16
CA GLN A 89 7.74 -25.29 -3.57
C GLN A 89 8.97 -25.88 -2.86
N VAL A 90 8.86 -27.11 -2.38
CA VAL A 90 9.97 -27.87 -1.82
C VAL A 90 10.05 -29.23 -2.51
N GLU A 91 11.26 -29.64 -2.90
CA GLU A 91 11.51 -30.93 -3.57
C GLU A 91 11.57 -32.09 -2.57
N ASP A 92 12.00 -31.84 -1.33
CA ASP A 92 12.23 -32.84 -0.29
C ASP A 92 11.29 -32.65 0.91
N LEU A 93 10.71 -33.75 1.41
CA LEU A 93 9.78 -33.74 2.55
C LEU A 93 10.46 -33.33 3.86
N GLU A 94 11.73 -33.68 4.05
CA GLU A 94 12.51 -33.27 5.21
C GLU A 94 12.72 -31.74 5.22
N VAL A 95 13.10 -31.20 4.06
CA VAL A 95 13.25 -29.75 3.87
C VAL A 95 11.92 -29.02 4.06
N TYR A 96 10.79 -29.65 3.71
CA TYR A 96 9.47 -29.09 3.97
C TYR A 96 9.17 -28.97 5.47
N LYS A 97 9.62 -29.91 6.31
CA LYS A 97 9.49 -29.80 7.77
C LYS A 97 10.28 -28.61 8.32
N PHE A 98 11.50 -28.40 7.83
CA PHE A 98 12.31 -27.24 8.21
C PHE A 98 11.68 -25.92 7.71
N LEU A 99 11.18 -25.87 6.47
CA LEU A 99 10.43 -24.71 5.97
C LEU A 99 9.23 -24.39 6.87
N GLN A 100 8.48 -25.39 7.31
CA GLN A 100 7.35 -25.18 8.21
C GLN A 100 7.81 -24.63 9.57
N LYS A 101 8.80 -25.27 10.18
CA LYS A 101 9.24 -24.96 11.55
C LYS A 101 10.04 -23.66 11.64
N ASP A 102 10.96 -23.43 10.71
CA ASP A 102 12.00 -22.41 10.86
C ASP A 102 11.77 -21.19 9.94
N PHE A 103 10.83 -21.26 9.00
CA PHE A 103 10.43 -20.11 8.18
C PHE A 103 8.96 -19.75 8.37
N LEU A 104 8.01 -20.68 8.15
CA LEU A 104 6.58 -20.36 8.16
C LEU A 104 6.05 -20.03 9.56
N VAL A 105 6.52 -20.73 10.60
CA VAL A 105 6.15 -20.44 11.99
C VAL A 105 6.72 -19.08 12.44
N PRO A 106 8.02 -18.77 12.30
CA PRO A 106 8.55 -17.44 12.59
C PRO A 106 7.85 -16.32 11.83
N PHE A 107 7.58 -16.52 10.52
CA PHE A 107 6.84 -15.56 9.71
C PHE A 107 5.45 -15.28 10.28
N LYS A 108 4.68 -16.33 10.61
CA LYS A 108 3.35 -16.20 11.21
C LYS A 108 3.40 -15.57 12.61
N ASN A 109 4.39 -15.94 13.41
CA ASN A 109 4.59 -15.40 14.75
C ASN A 109 4.88 -13.90 14.67
N LYS A 110 5.75 -13.45 13.76
CA LYS A 110 6.01 -12.02 13.53
C LYS A 110 4.78 -11.26 13.09
N ILE A 111 3.96 -11.83 12.19
CA ILE A 111 2.67 -11.23 11.83
C ILE A 111 1.77 -11.01 13.05
N THR A 112 1.78 -11.97 13.98
CA THR A 112 0.96 -11.91 15.19
C THR A 112 1.55 -10.95 16.23
N GLU A 113 2.87 -10.99 16.44
CA GLU A 113 3.65 -10.15 17.36
C GLU A 113 3.50 -8.66 17.03
N LEU A 114 3.59 -8.32 15.73
CA LEU A 114 3.41 -6.96 15.23
C LEU A 114 1.94 -6.54 15.09
N ASN A 115 1.00 -7.39 15.51
CA ASN A 115 -0.45 -7.19 15.40
C ASN A 115 -0.89 -6.77 13.99
N LEU A 116 -0.31 -7.41 12.96
CA LEU A 116 -0.52 -7.00 11.59
C LEU A 116 -1.87 -7.50 11.06
N PRO A 117 -2.53 -6.73 10.20
CA PRO A 117 -3.88 -7.02 9.71
C PRO A 117 -3.90 -8.12 8.63
N PHE A 118 -2.98 -9.08 8.65
CA PHE A 118 -2.86 -10.14 7.63
C PHE A 118 -3.42 -11.49 8.07
N ASP A 119 -4.20 -12.11 7.20
CA ASP A 119 -4.48 -13.54 7.20
C ASP A 119 -3.35 -14.28 6.48
N PHE A 120 -2.73 -15.22 7.20
CA PHE A 120 -1.63 -16.03 6.70
C PHE A 120 -2.14 -17.29 6.00
N LEU A 121 -2.01 -17.34 4.66
CA LEU A 121 -2.54 -18.42 3.82
C LEU A 121 -1.39 -19.23 3.20
N VAL A 122 -1.03 -20.36 3.80
CA VAL A 122 -0.01 -21.26 3.26
C VAL A 122 -0.64 -22.20 2.23
N LEU A 123 -0.09 -22.23 1.01
CA LEU A 123 -0.49 -23.19 -0.01
C LEU A 123 0.20 -24.54 0.20
N LYS A 124 -0.48 -25.60 -0.22
CA LYS A 124 0.09 -26.96 -0.22
C LYS A 124 1.17 -27.07 -1.30
N ASN A 125 2.14 -27.97 -1.12
CA ASN A 125 3.28 -28.12 -2.05
C ASN A 125 2.83 -28.30 -3.52
N HIS A 126 1.85 -29.16 -3.77
CA HIS A 126 1.32 -29.41 -5.12
C HIS A 126 0.57 -28.21 -5.74
N HIS A 127 0.15 -27.23 -4.94
CA HIS A 127 -0.33 -25.95 -5.46
C HIS A 127 0.84 -25.04 -5.77
N ALA A 128 1.86 -25.02 -4.90
CA ALA A 128 3.06 -24.21 -5.08
C ALA A 128 3.89 -24.62 -6.30
N GLU A 129 3.95 -25.91 -6.62
CA GLU A 129 4.55 -26.46 -7.85
C GLU A 129 3.95 -25.86 -9.13
N LYS A 130 2.74 -25.30 -9.09
CA LYS A 130 2.06 -24.69 -10.25
C LYS A 130 2.30 -23.19 -10.37
N VAL A 131 3.11 -22.60 -9.48
CA VAL A 131 3.31 -21.15 -9.38
C VAL A 131 4.75 -20.80 -9.73
N GLU A 132 5.03 -20.80 -11.04
CA GLU A 132 6.37 -20.49 -11.56
C GLU A 132 6.46 -19.04 -12.06
N THR A 133 5.36 -18.55 -12.65
CA THR A 133 5.30 -17.26 -13.33
C THR A 133 4.51 -16.21 -12.53
N LEU A 134 4.68 -14.94 -12.92
CA LEU A 134 3.91 -13.83 -12.37
C LEU A 134 2.38 -14.02 -12.60
N GLU A 135 1.99 -14.57 -13.74
CA GLU A 135 0.58 -14.81 -14.06
C GLU A 135 -0.02 -15.90 -13.17
N ASP A 136 0.75 -16.92 -12.80
CA ASP A 136 0.28 -17.95 -11.88
C ASP A 136 0.12 -17.39 -10.46
N ALA A 137 1.04 -16.52 -10.03
CA ALA A 137 0.89 -15.80 -8.76
C ALA A 137 -0.36 -14.91 -8.75
N ARG A 138 -0.71 -14.26 -9.88
CA ARG A 138 -1.98 -13.52 -10.01
C ARG A 138 -3.20 -14.45 -9.92
N LYS A 139 -3.15 -15.65 -10.52
CA LYS A 139 -4.23 -16.64 -10.37
C LYS A 139 -4.37 -17.07 -8.90
N VAL A 140 -3.27 -17.25 -8.19
CA VAL A 140 -3.27 -17.54 -6.74
C VAL A 140 -3.96 -16.43 -5.97
N LEU A 141 -3.55 -15.17 -6.15
CA LEU A 141 -4.19 -14.01 -5.51
C LEU A 141 -5.69 -13.98 -5.75
N LYS A 142 -6.14 -14.24 -6.99
CA LYS A 142 -7.58 -14.30 -7.33
C LYS A 142 -8.31 -15.43 -6.60
N LYS A 143 -7.71 -16.63 -6.53
CA LYS A 143 -8.32 -17.82 -5.89
C LYS A 143 -8.38 -17.70 -4.36
N THR A 144 -7.33 -17.17 -3.74
CA THR A 144 -7.23 -16.99 -2.29
C THR A 144 -7.86 -15.68 -1.79
N ARG A 145 -8.13 -14.76 -2.73
CA ARG A 145 -8.52 -13.36 -2.45
C ARG A 145 -7.45 -12.59 -1.66
N ALA A 146 -6.21 -13.08 -1.65
CA ALA A 146 -5.10 -12.39 -1.01
C ALA A 146 -4.75 -11.09 -1.75
N HIS A 147 -4.10 -10.17 -1.04
CA HIS A 147 -3.56 -8.93 -1.61
C HIS A 147 -2.06 -9.03 -1.86
N PHE A 148 -1.38 -9.95 -1.18
CA PHE A 148 0.06 -10.18 -1.34
C PHE A 148 0.31 -11.67 -1.56
N CYS A 149 1.23 -12.01 -2.45
CA CYS A 149 1.67 -13.39 -2.64
C CYS A 149 3.19 -13.44 -2.70
N ILE A 150 3.76 -14.31 -1.86
CA ILE A 150 5.16 -14.72 -1.93
C ILE A 150 5.17 -16.11 -2.53
N TRP A 151 5.94 -16.31 -3.58
CA TRP A 151 6.14 -17.63 -4.18
C TRP A 151 7.61 -17.89 -4.46
N GLY A 152 7.96 -19.15 -4.64
CA GLY A 152 9.35 -19.52 -4.89
C GLY A 152 9.62 -20.99 -4.69
N SER A 153 10.88 -21.35 -4.48
CA SER A 153 11.29 -22.73 -4.33
C SER A 153 12.50 -22.88 -3.41
N ILE A 154 12.57 -24.01 -2.71
CA ILE A 154 13.76 -24.45 -1.98
C ILE A 154 14.25 -25.75 -2.60
N LYS A 155 15.50 -25.75 -3.05
CA LYS A 155 16.15 -26.91 -3.67
C LYS A 155 17.43 -27.27 -2.92
N LYS A 156 17.62 -28.55 -2.62
CA LYS A 156 18.85 -29.08 -2.03
C LYS A 156 19.80 -29.52 -3.16
N ARG A 157 21.08 -29.15 -3.08
CA ARG A 157 22.12 -29.50 -4.06
C ARG A 157 23.20 -30.32 -3.36
N LYS A 158 23.19 -31.64 -3.60
CA LYS A 158 24.05 -32.62 -2.92
C LYS A 158 25.51 -32.64 -3.40
N ASN A 159 25.80 -32.06 -4.57
CA ASN A 159 27.12 -32.13 -5.24
C ASN A 159 27.76 -30.75 -5.46
N ALA A 160 27.55 -29.78 -4.57
CA ALA A 160 28.28 -28.52 -4.70
C ALA A 160 29.73 -28.67 -4.20
N PRO A 161 30.70 -27.90 -4.73
CA PRO A 161 32.12 -28.04 -4.38
C PRO A 161 32.46 -27.91 -2.88
N ALA A 162 31.56 -27.31 -2.09
CA ALA A 162 31.72 -27.07 -0.67
C ALA A 162 30.57 -27.68 0.14
N GLY A 163 30.22 -28.95 -0.14
CA GLY A 163 29.19 -29.69 0.59
C GLY A 163 27.75 -29.45 0.11
N GLU A 164 26.78 -29.92 0.87
CA GLU A 164 25.36 -29.79 0.54
C GLU A 164 24.90 -28.32 0.71
N LYS A 165 24.34 -27.74 -0.36
CA LYS A 165 23.86 -26.35 -0.37
C LYS A 165 22.37 -26.28 -0.64
N TYR A 166 21.72 -25.29 -0.04
CA TYR A 166 20.34 -24.91 -0.32
C TYR A 166 20.30 -23.72 -1.27
N LEU A 167 19.41 -23.80 -2.26
CA LEU A 167 19.02 -22.70 -3.11
C LEU A 167 17.61 -22.27 -2.71
N PHE A 168 17.48 -21.13 -2.05
CA PHE A 168 16.20 -20.58 -1.61
C PHE A 168 15.83 -19.36 -2.45
N SER A 169 14.88 -19.55 -3.35
CA SER A 169 14.36 -18.47 -4.19
C SER A 169 13.00 -18.01 -3.71
N LEU A 170 12.80 -16.70 -3.59
CA LEU A 170 11.53 -16.05 -3.26
C LEU A 170 11.26 -14.92 -4.26
N ARG A 171 10.00 -14.73 -4.61
CA ARG A 171 9.47 -13.63 -5.41
C ARG A 171 8.19 -13.15 -4.77
N GLY A 172 7.82 -11.91 -5.07
CA GLY A 172 6.65 -11.28 -4.48
C GLY A 172 5.80 -10.52 -5.48
N ILE A 173 4.51 -10.43 -5.20
CA ILE A 173 3.53 -9.64 -5.95
C ILE A 173 2.52 -9.06 -4.98
N VAL A 174 2.16 -7.80 -5.20
CA VAL A 174 1.14 -7.08 -4.44
C VAL A 174 0.04 -6.57 -5.37
N VAL A 175 -1.21 -6.65 -4.92
CA VAL A 175 -2.38 -6.09 -5.58
C VAL A 175 -2.56 -4.65 -5.12
N HIS A 176 -2.66 -3.72 -6.08
CA HIS A 176 -2.93 -2.32 -5.85
C HIS A 176 -3.88 -1.77 -6.92
N LYS A 177 -4.46 -0.59 -6.69
CA LYS A 177 -5.22 0.12 -7.74
C LYS A 177 -4.30 0.46 -8.92
N PRO A 178 -4.81 0.65 -10.15
CA PRO A 178 -3.99 1.12 -11.25
C PRO A 178 -3.25 2.42 -10.90
N ILE A 179 -1.93 2.43 -11.12
CA ILE A 179 -1.02 3.55 -10.84
C ILE A 179 -0.18 3.83 -12.08
N GLN A 180 0.50 4.99 -12.10
CA GLN A 180 1.37 5.37 -13.21
C GLN A 180 2.56 4.41 -13.35
N GLU A 181 3.04 4.20 -14.58
CA GLU A 181 4.11 3.22 -14.84
C GLU A 181 5.40 3.56 -14.09
N VAL A 182 5.74 4.85 -13.98
CA VAL A 182 6.89 5.32 -13.20
C VAL A 182 6.80 4.84 -11.73
N GLN A 183 5.62 4.94 -11.12
CA GLN A 183 5.39 4.47 -9.76
C GLN A 183 5.48 2.95 -9.64
N LYS A 184 5.03 2.18 -10.65
CA LYS A 184 5.19 0.72 -10.67
C LYS A 184 6.66 0.31 -10.72
N VAL A 185 7.46 0.98 -11.53
CA VAL A 185 8.91 0.71 -11.64
C VAL A 185 9.61 1.02 -10.31
N LEU A 186 9.29 2.14 -9.68
CA LEU A 186 9.82 2.49 -8.36
C LEU A 186 9.42 1.47 -7.28
N LEU A 187 8.13 1.10 -7.22
CA LEU A 187 7.65 0.10 -6.27
C LEU A 187 8.31 -1.26 -6.48
N ARG A 188 8.51 -1.68 -7.75
CA ARG A 188 9.23 -2.92 -8.06
C ARG A 188 10.68 -2.87 -7.57
N LYS A 189 11.37 -1.75 -7.80
CA LYS A 189 12.75 -1.56 -7.33
C LYS A 189 12.84 -1.62 -5.80
N GLU A 190 11.91 -0.97 -5.09
CA GLU A 190 11.79 -1.05 -3.63
C GLU A 190 11.54 -2.51 -3.20
N PHE A 191 10.68 -3.25 -3.91
CA PHE A 191 10.37 -4.64 -3.61
C PHE A 191 11.58 -5.57 -3.76
N ASP A 192 12.28 -5.47 -4.90
CA ASP A 192 13.46 -6.30 -5.19
C ASP A 192 14.60 -6.04 -4.19
N ALA A 193 14.72 -4.81 -3.67
CA ALA A 193 15.69 -4.46 -2.64
C ALA A 193 15.36 -5.11 -1.28
N LEU A 194 14.07 -5.20 -0.93
CA LEU A 194 13.63 -5.75 0.36
C LEU A 194 13.53 -7.27 0.37
N LEU A 195 13.19 -7.88 -0.76
CA LEU A 195 13.04 -9.31 -0.90
C LEU A 195 13.94 -9.83 -2.03
N PRO A 196 15.26 -9.98 -1.79
CA PRO A 196 16.20 -10.51 -2.77
C PRO A 196 15.76 -11.88 -3.29
N ASN A 197 15.84 -12.05 -4.61
CA ASN A 197 15.18 -13.17 -5.29
C ASN A 197 15.74 -14.55 -4.95
N THR A 198 17.04 -14.66 -4.68
CA THR A 198 17.72 -15.94 -4.49
C THR A 198 18.79 -15.81 -3.43
N LEU A 199 18.83 -16.78 -2.52
CA LEU A 199 19.88 -16.94 -1.52
C LEU A 199 20.43 -18.37 -1.59
N VAL A 200 21.75 -18.50 -1.60
CA VAL A 200 22.45 -19.79 -1.53
C VAL A 200 23.16 -19.86 -0.20
N PHE A 201 22.96 -20.95 0.54
CA PHE A 201 23.58 -21.15 1.85
C PHE A 201 23.90 -22.63 2.10
N GLU A 202 24.78 -22.87 3.06
CA GLU A 202 25.21 -24.21 3.47
C GLU A 202 24.23 -24.80 4.47
N GLU A 203 24.10 -26.12 4.50
CA GLU A 203 23.11 -26.80 5.35
C GLU A 203 23.23 -26.47 6.84
N HIS A 204 24.45 -26.31 7.35
CA HIS A 204 24.66 -25.99 8.77
C HIS A 204 24.12 -24.61 9.19
N LEU A 205 23.89 -23.68 8.24
CA LEU A 205 23.31 -22.35 8.47
C LEU A 205 21.79 -22.32 8.24
N GLN A 206 21.16 -23.45 7.95
CA GLN A 206 19.76 -23.50 7.50
C GLN A 206 18.79 -22.82 8.46
N PHE A 207 18.93 -23.06 9.76
CA PHE A 207 18.06 -22.50 10.78
C PHE A 207 18.13 -20.97 10.80
N GLU A 208 19.33 -20.41 10.92
CA GLU A 208 19.60 -18.98 11.00
C GLU A 208 19.14 -18.26 9.72
N ILE A 209 19.40 -18.86 8.56
CA ILE A 209 19.03 -18.28 7.27
C ILE A 209 17.52 -18.33 7.03
N PHE A 210 16.82 -19.40 7.44
CA PHE A 210 15.37 -19.45 7.34
C PHE A 210 14.69 -18.43 8.24
N GLU A 211 15.16 -18.26 9.48
CA GLU A 211 14.65 -17.22 10.37
C GLU A 211 14.93 -15.82 9.80
N PHE A 212 16.15 -15.55 9.35
CA PHE A 212 16.52 -14.29 8.70
C PHE A 212 15.61 -13.98 7.50
N ARG A 213 15.36 -14.98 6.63
CA ARG A 213 14.50 -14.81 5.47
C ARG A 213 13.03 -14.62 5.85
N ALA A 214 12.56 -15.24 6.92
CA ALA A 214 11.22 -15.01 7.44
C ALA A 214 11.05 -13.55 7.89
N ASN A 215 12.01 -13.03 8.68
CA ASN A 215 12.01 -11.65 9.12
C ASN A 215 12.07 -10.66 7.95
N GLN A 216 12.94 -10.92 6.97
CA GLN A 216 13.03 -10.12 5.75
C GLN A 216 11.71 -10.14 4.95
N ALA A 217 11.07 -11.31 4.83
CA ALA A 217 9.82 -11.45 4.10
C ALA A 217 8.64 -10.75 4.81
N VAL A 218 8.61 -10.73 6.14
CA VAL A 218 7.62 -9.93 6.91
C VAL A 218 7.86 -8.44 6.70
N ALA A 219 9.11 -7.99 6.75
CA ALA A 219 9.47 -6.60 6.49
C ALA A 219 9.01 -6.13 5.09
N ALA A 220 9.28 -6.97 4.08
CA ALA A 220 8.85 -6.73 2.72
C ALA A 220 7.31 -6.74 2.61
N LEU A 221 6.61 -7.65 3.30
CA LEU A 221 5.16 -7.70 3.33
C LEU A 221 4.57 -6.38 3.86
N ASP A 222 5.03 -5.92 5.02
CA ASP A 222 4.52 -4.70 5.65
C ASP A 222 4.80 -3.47 4.80
N TYR A 223 6.07 -3.28 4.44
CA TYR A 223 6.49 -2.10 3.68
C TYR A 223 5.83 -2.07 2.31
N ILE A 224 5.90 -3.14 1.52
CA ILE A 224 5.37 -3.12 0.14
C ILE A 224 3.84 -3.06 0.13
N THR A 225 3.17 -3.70 1.08
CA THR A 225 1.71 -3.56 1.21
C THR A 225 1.32 -2.15 1.65
N GLY A 226 2.08 -1.53 2.57
CA GLY A 226 1.88 -0.14 2.98
C GLY A 226 2.06 0.84 1.82
N ARG A 227 3.15 0.68 1.04
CA ARG A 227 3.39 1.47 -0.19
C ARG A 227 2.30 1.29 -1.22
N ALA A 228 1.84 0.05 -1.45
CA ALA A 228 0.73 -0.24 -2.34
C ALA A 228 -0.59 0.41 -1.88
N ALA A 229 -0.85 0.41 -0.57
CA ALA A 229 -2.01 1.08 0.02
C ALA A 229 -1.92 2.61 -0.14
N LEU A 230 -0.77 3.21 0.12
CA LEU A 230 -0.51 4.63 -0.08
C LEU A 230 -0.80 5.05 -1.52
N LEU A 231 -0.21 4.35 -2.49
CA LEU A 231 -0.41 4.61 -3.93
C LEU A 231 -1.87 4.38 -4.37
N SER A 232 -2.64 3.59 -3.61
CA SER A 232 -4.07 3.37 -3.84
C SER A 232 -4.98 4.37 -3.11
N GLY A 233 -4.40 5.30 -2.35
CA GLY A 233 -5.10 6.30 -1.53
C GLY A 233 -5.69 5.76 -0.22
N ASP A 234 -5.30 4.56 0.22
CA ASP A 234 -5.67 4.04 1.55
C ASP A 234 -4.61 4.42 2.59
N PHE A 235 -4.63 5.69 2.98
CA PHE A 235 -3.65 6.27 3.89
C PHE A 235 -3.67 5.61 5.27
N ASN A 236 -4.84 5.20 5.77
CA ASN A 236 -4.95 4.59 7.10
C ASN A 236 -4.27 3.22 7.13
N THR A 237 -4.45 2.40 6.10
CA THR A 237 -3.75 1.11 6.01
C THR A 237 -2.25 1.32 5.85
N ALA A 238 -1.82 2.28 5.02
CA ALA A 238 -0.41 2.59 4.80
C ALA A 238 0.29 3.01 6.10
N ILE A 239 -0.27 4.01 6.80
CA ILE A 239 0.24 4.52 8.08
C ILE A 239 0.33 3.41 9.11
N ARG A 240 -0.74 2.61 9.29
CA ARG A 240 -0.75 1.52 10.26
C ARG A 240 0.39 0.52 10.03
N LEU A 241 0.66 0.15 8.77
CA LEU A 241 1.71 -0.80 8.43
C LEU A 241 3.10 -0.20 8.64
N HIS A 242 3.33 1.03 8.19
CA HIS A 242 4.64 1.67 8.32
C HIS A 242 4.95 2.14 9.75
N GLU A 243 3.95 2.51 10.56
CA GLU A 243 4.15 2.80 11.99
C GLU A 243 4.57 1.53 12.75
N SER A 244 3.92 0.40 12.47
CA SER A 244 4.31 -0.90 13.05
C SER A 244 5.76 -1.21 12.74
N LEU A 245 6.16 -1.10 11.46
CA LEU A 245 7.53 -1.34 11.02
C LEU A 245 8.52 -0.33 11.62
N PHE A 246 8.16 0.95 11.70
CA PHE A 246 8.97 1.99 12.32
C PHE A 246 9.23 1.71 13.80
N ASN A 247 8.19 1.31 14.55
CA ASN A 247 8.32 0.96 15.96
C ASN A 247 9.22 -0.26 16.14
N ALA A 248 9.08 -1.27 15.28
CA ALA A 248 9.93 -2.46 15.30
C ALA A 248 11.41 -2.12 15.05
N VAL A 249 11.72 -1.28 14.06
CA VAL A 249 13.07 -0.75 13.81
C VAL A 249 13.57 0.06 15.01
N GLN A 250 12.71 0.90 15.60
CA GLN A 250 13.07 1.73 16.76
C GLN A 250 13.40 0.88 18.00
N SER A 251 12.77 -0.27 18.16
CA SER A 251 13.05 -1.25 19.22
C SER A 251 14.33 -2.08 18.96
N GLY A 252 15.07 -1.81 17.88
CA GLY A 252 16.35 -2.45 17.58
C GLY A 252 16.25 -3.68 16.67
N GLN A 253 15.07 -4.00 16.12
CA GLN A 253 14.96 -5.06 15.13
C GLN A 253 15.66 -4.63 13.82
N GLN A 254 16.46 -5.53 13.26
CA GLN A 254 17.21 -5.25 12.04
C GLN A 254 16.34 -5.50 10.81
N TYR A 255 16.12 -4.45 10.03
CA TYR A 255 15.39 -4.49 8.77
C TYR A 255 16.20 -3.82 7.66
N PRO A 256 16.02 -4.23 6.38
CA PRO A 256 16.71 -3.63 5.24
C PRO A 256 16.15 -2.24 4.85
N ILE A 257 15.64 -1.48 5.82
CA ILE A 257 15.10 -0.12 5.67
C ILE A 257 15.57 0.71 6.87
N SER A 258 16.11 1.90 6.60
CA SER A 258 16.56 2.77 7.67
C SER A 258 15.39 3.43 8.42
N LYS A 259 15.60 3.70 9.71
CA LYS A 259 14.66 4.46 10.55
C LYS A 259 14.30 5.81 9.92
N GLU A 260 15.29 6.50 9.35
CA GLU A 260 15.09 7.81 8.73
C GLU A 260 14.24 7.74 7.45
N ALA A 261 14.38 6.67 6.66
CA ALA A 261 13.55 6.43 5.48
C ALA A 261 12.07 6.23 5.88
N LEU A 262 11.81 5.41 6.91
CA LEU A 262 10.45 5.19 7.43
C LEU A 262 9.85 6.45 8.03
N LYS A 263 10.64 7.22 8.77
CA LYS A 263 10.23 8.51 9.35
C LYS A 263 9.83 9.52 8.26
N ASN A 264 10.64 9.64 7.20
CA ASN A 264 10.30 10.49 6.06
C ASN A 264 9.06 10.01 5.31
N LEU A 265 8.91 8.69 5.14
CA LEU A 265 7.73 8.08 4.54
C LEU A 265 6.46 8.37 5.35
N LEU A 266 6.46 8.10 6.65
CA LEU A 266 5.33 8.38 7.54
C LEU A 266 4.96 9.86 7.52
N SER A 267 5.95 10.76 7.54
CA SER A 267 5.70 12.19 7.39
C SER A 267 4.95 12.52 6.09
N LEU A 268 5.38 11.94 4.96
CA LEU A 268 4.70 12.11 3.68
C LEU A 268 3.27 11.54 3.69
N GLU A 269 3.07 10.37 4.30
CA GLU A 269 1.75 9.73 4.37
C GLU A 269 0.74 10.56 5.15
N TYR A 270 1.15 11.08 6.30
CA TYR A 270 0.32 12.00 7.09
C TYR A 270 0.07 13.32 6.36
N ASP A 271 1.04 13.84 5.59
CA ASP A 271 0.86 15.04 4.77
C ASP A 271 -0.16 14.82 3.64
N GLN A 272 -0.11 13.67 2.96
CA GLN A 272 -1.08 13.30 1.93
C GLN A 272 -2.47 13.05 2.52
N LYS A 273 -2.54 12.38 3.68
CA LYS A 273 -3.78 12.21 4.44
C LYS A 273 -4.40 13.56 4.82
N ALA A 274 -3.61 14.50 5.34
CA ALA A 274 -4.07 15.84 5.64
C ALA A 274 -4.60 16.56 4.39
N SER A 275 -3.99 16.36 3.22
CA SER A 275 -4.49 16.91 1.95
C SER A 275 -5.89 16.38 1.63
N PHE A 276 -6.13 15.08 1.81
CA PHE A 276 -7.45 14.47 1.61
C PHE A 276 -8.48 14.98 2.63
N GLU A 277 -8.08 15.09 3.90
CA GLU A 277 -8.93 15.57 5.00
C GLU A 277 -9.34 17.04 4.83
N PHE A 278 -8.46 17.88 4.29
CA PHE A 278 -8.74 19.30 4.05
C PHE A 278 -9.99 19.52 3.19
N PHE A 279 -10.21 18.65 2.19
CA PHE A 279 -11.37 18.74 1.31
C PHE A 279 -12.64 18.09 1.87
N ASN A 280 -12.53 17.38 2.99
CA ASN A 280 -13.65 16.71 3.63
C ASN A 280 -14.19 17.58 4.79
N PRO A 281 -15.38 18.20 4.65
CA PRO A 281 -15.95 19.04 5.70
C PRO A 281 -16.13 18.32 7.04
N ASN A 282 -16.24 16.99 7.02
CA ASN A 282 -16.41 16.16 8.22
C ASN A 282 -15.09 15.79 8.91
N ALA A 283 -13.93 16.15 8.35
CA ALA A 283 -12.64 15.76 8.92
C ALA A 283 -12.36 16.45 10.27
N GLY A 284 -12.83 17.69 10.46
CA GLY A 284 -12.64 18.45 11.70
C GLY A 284 -11.19 18.41 12.20
N ASN A 285 -10.99 17.95 13.43
CA ASN A 285 -9.68 17.86 14.08
C ASN A 285 -8.73 16.82 13.45
N ALA A 286 -9.22 15.91 12.60
CA ALA A 286 -8.37 14.91 11.95
C ALA A 286 -7.29 15.57 11.06
N TYR A 287 -7.65 16.64 10.35
CA TYR A 287 -6.72 17.43 9.53
C TYR A 287 -5.55 17.96 10.37
N VAL A 288 -5.88 18.62 11.49
CA VAL A 288 -4.88 19.20 12.41
C VAL A 288 -3.96 18.12 12.98
N GLU A 289 -4.53 16.99 13.39
CA GLU A 289 -3.78 15.86 13.91
C GLU A 289 -2.83 15.26 12.86
N SER A 290 -3.30 15.09 11.62
CA SER A 290 -2.47 14.60 10.52
C SER A 290 -1.30 15.55 10.21
N VAL A 291 -1.54 16.87 10.19
CA VAL A 291 -0.46 17.87 10.02
C VAL A 291 0.55 17.78 11.16
N ARG A 292 0.07 17.71 12.41
CA ARG A 292 0.91 17.59 13.59
C ARG A 292 1.77 16.33 13.54
N LYS A 293 1.18 15.18 13.20
CA LYS A 293 1.88 13.89 13.06
C LYS A 293 2.92 13.94 11.95
N SER A 294 2.58 14.52 10.81
CA SER A 294 3.52 14.68 9.70
C SER A 294 4.80 15.42 10.14
N LEU A 295 4.65 16.53 10.86
CA LEU A 295 5.76 17.33 11.39
C LEU A 295 6.47 16.68 12.58
N GLN A 296 5.76 15.88 13.39
CA GLN A 296 6.38 15.06 14.43
C GLN A 296 7.37 14.05 13.84
N TYR A 297 7.02 13.44 12.70
CA TYR A 297 7.94 12.56 11.99
C TYR A 297 9.00 13.35 11.24
N ASN A 298 8.68 14.41 10.51
CA ASN A 298 9.70 15.25 9.87
C ASN A 298 9.29 16.73 9.95
N GLN A 299 9.92 17.45 10.87
CA GLN A 299 9.71 18.89 11.08
C GLN A 299 10.03 19.75 9.86
N TYR A 300 10.75 19.20 8.89
CA TYR A 300 11.15 19.88 7.66
C TYR A 300 10.30 19.50 6.44
N ASN A 301 9.20 18.77 6.65
CA ASN A 301 8.29 18.43 5.57
C ASN A 301 7.62 19.69 5.02
N TYR A 302 8.00 20.08 3.80
CA TYR A 302 7.50 21.26 3.11
C TYR A 302 5.97 21.29 3.00
N GLY A 303 5.35 20.19 2.56
CA GLY A 303 3.90 20.10 2.39
C GLY A 303 3.15 20.27 3.71
N ALA A 304 3.68 19.68 4.78
CA ALA A 304 3.10 19.78 6.11
C ALA A 304 3.28 21.18 6.73
N LEU A 305 4.39 21.86 6.47
CA LEU A 305 4.59 23.26 6.88
C LEU A 305 3.58 24.21 6.21
N LEU A 306 3.29 24.02 4.92
CA LEU A 306 2.24 24.79 4.25
C LEU A 306 0.87 24.60 4.91
N LYS A 307 0.53 23.35 5.26
CA LYS A 307 -0.72 23.02 5.95
C LYS A 307 -0.75 23.52 7.39
N LYS A 308 0.39 23.51 8.08
CA LYS A 308 0.53 24.11 9.41
C LYS A 308 0.18 25.60 9.38
N ALA A 309 0.63 26.33 8.37
CA ALA A 309 0.25 27.75 8.22
C ALA A 309 -1.26 27.94 8.04
N ILE A 310 -1.96 27.00 7.36
CA ILE A 310 -3.43 27.01 7.26
C ILE A 310 -4.07 26.78 8.64
N VAL A 311 -3.54 25.83 9.42
CA VAL A 311 -3.98 25.57 10.80
C VAL A 311 -3.76 26.80 11.69
N GLU A 312 -2.60 27.44 11.62
CA GLU A 312 -2.26 28.62 12.41
C GLU A 312 -3.10 29.85 12.05
N PHE A 313 -3.56 29.93 10.79
CA PHE A 313 -4.49 30.95 10.33
C PHE A 313 -5.94 30.71 10.81
N ASP A 314 -6.31 29.45 11.07
CA ASP A 314 -7.61 29.01 11.61
C ASP A 314 -8.83 29.70 10.97
N GLY A 315 -8.88 29.70 9.63
CA GLY A 315 -9.99 30.28 8.89
C GLY A 315 -10.26 31.77 9.20
N GLY A 316 -9.22 32.52 9.61
CA GLY A 316 -9.29 33.94 9.94
C GLY A 316 -9.39 34.24 11.43
N ASN A 317 -9.55 33.21 12.28
CA ASN A 317 -9.60 33.36 13.74
C ASN A 317 -8.24 33.21 14.43
N GLY A 318 -7.24 32.70 13.71
CA GLY A 318 -5.88 32.49 14.22
C GLY A 318 -4.96 33.70 14.05
N ASP A 319 -3.64 33.46 14.12
CA ASP A 319 -2.63 34.51 13.96
C ASP A 319 -2.00 34.48 12.55
N PRO A 320 -2.35 35.44 11.66
CA PRO A 320 -1.79 35.50 10.32
C PRO A 320 -0.28 35.77 10.29
N GLN A 321 0.28 36.40 11.33
CA GLN A 321 1.71 36.67 11.39
C GLN A 321 2.50 35.40 11.72
N THR A 322 1.98 34.56 12.62
CA THR A 322 2.51 33.22 12.89
C THR A 322 2.45 32.34 11.64
N ALA A 323 1.30 32.31 10.96
CA ALA A 323 1.16 31.60 9.69
C ALA A 323 2.19 32.09 8.64
N LEU A 324 2.42 33.40 8.54
CA LEU A 324 3.41 33.95 7.61
C LEU A 324 4.84 33.52 7.97
N ASN A 325 5.17 33.44 9.26
CA ASN A 325 6.48 32.97 9.71
C ASN A 325 6.68 31.49 9.34
N THR A 326 5.67 30.64 9.51
CA THR A 326 5.69 29.25 9.04
C THR A 326 5.84 29.16 7.51
N ILE A 327 5.21 30.05 6.74
CA ILE A 327 5.42 30.10 5.28
C ILE A 327 6.85 30.49 4.91
N LYS A 328 7.50 31.39 5.66
CA LYS A 328 8.93 31.71 5.47
C LYS A 328 9.82 30.49 5.75
N GLU A 329 9.48 29.70 6.76
CA GLU A 329 10.15 28.42 7.04
C GLU A 329 9.94 27.41 5.90
N ALA A 330 8.69 27.23 5.44
CA ALA A 330 8.37 26.36 4.32
C ALA A 330 9.16 26.75 3.07
N LYS A 331 9.27 28.05 2.77
CA LYS A 331 10.10 28.55 1.65
C LYS A 331 11.55 28.06 1.72
N GLN A 332 12.17 28.05 2.90
CA GLN A 332 13.56 27.60 3.05
C GLN A 332 13.73 26.09 2.77
N ARG A 333 12.64 25.32 2.85
CA ARG A 333 12.60 23.87 2.61
C ARG A 333 11.96 23.50 1.28
N ALA A 334 11.55 24.49 0.48
CA ALA A 334 10.88 24.26 -0.78
C ALA A 334 11.82 23.52 -1.75
N PRO A 335 11.38 22.39 -2.35
CA PRO A 335 12.11 21.77 -3.44
C PRO A 335 12.32 22.75 -4.60
N ASN A 336 13.36 22.52 -5.41
CA ASN A 336 13.58 23.34 -6.60
C ASN A 336 12.34 23.29 -7.52
N GLY A 337 11.85 24.47 -7.90
CA GLY A 337 10.64 24.62 -8.71
C GLY A 337 9.32 24.55 -7.91
N ALA A 338 9.35 24.39 -6.58
CA ALA A 338 8.14 24.44 -5.77
C ALA A 338 7.80 25.89 -5.37
N TYR A 339 6.65 26.36 -5.85
CA TYR A 339 6.21 27.75 -5.65
C TYR A 339 4.88 27.89 -4.89
N HIS A 340 4.32 26.79 -4.36
CA HIS A 340 3.07 26.81 -3.59
C HIS A 340 3.10 27.84 -2.44
N TRP A 341 4.23 27.98 -1.74
CA TRP A 341 4.40 28.94 -0.65
C TRP A 341 4.16 30.40 -1.06
N LEU A 342 4.36 30.77 -2.34
CA LEU A 342 4.10 32.12 -2.82
C LEU A 342 2.61 32.47 -2.79
N TYR A 343 1.73 31.50 -3.05
CA TYR A 343 0.28 31.70 -2.97
C TYR A 343 -0.14 32.02 -1.54
N SER A 344 0.28 31.19 -0.58
CA SER A 344 0.01 31.41 0.84
C SER A 344 0.62 32.73 1.33
N LYS A 345 1.84 33.06 0.88
CA LYS A 345 2.50 34.32 1.22
C LYS A 345 1.73 35.54 0.70
N ALA A 346 1.34 35.54 -0.58
CA ALA A 346 0.59 36.64 -1.18
C ALA A 346 -0.75 36.82 -0.47
N PHE A 347 -1.47 35.72 -0.23
CA PHE A 347 -2.71 35.71 0.53
C PHE A 347 -2.55 36.34 1.92
N LEU A 348 -1.57 35.91 2.71
CA LEU A 348 -1.36 36.42 4.07
C LEU A 348 -1.01 37.91 4.07
N HIS A 349 -0.23 38.40 3.10
CA HIS A 349 0.04 39.83 2.97
C HIS A 349 -1.21 40.62 2.59
N PHE A 350 -2.07 40.12 1.69
CA PHE A 350 -3.37 40.76 1.44
C PHE A 350 -4.24 40.77 2.69
N TRP A 351 -4.30 39.66 3.42
CA TRP A 351 -5.09 39.54 4.65
C TRP A 351 -4.70 40.58 5.70
N MET A 352 -3.39 40.77 5.89
CA MET A 352 -2.79 41.75 6.81
C MET A 352 -2.66 43.16 6.23
N GLU A 353 -3.20 43.42 5.03
CA GLU A 353 -3.22 44.74 4.39
C GLU A 353 -1.82 45.29 4.05
N GLN A 354 -0.85 44.39 3.89
CA GLN A 354 0.52 44.66 3.47
C GLN A 354 0.63 44.60 1.93
N TYR A 355 -0.07 45.51 1.24
CA TYR A 355 -0.31 45.42 -0.21
C TYR A 355 0.96 45.41 -1.05
N ASN A 356 1.98 46.20 -0.69
CA ASN A 356 3.24 46.24 -1.43
C ASN A 356 3.94 44.87 -1.46
N ASP A 357 3.99 44.18 -0.32
CA ASP A 357 4.59 42.84 -0.22
C ASP A 357 3.73 41.77 -0.91
N ALA A 358 2.41 41.93 -0.87
CA ALA A 358 1.48 41.08 -1.61
C ALA A 358 1.71 41.18 -3.12
N ILE A 359 1.80 42.41 -3.65
CA ILE A 359 2.07 42.67 -5.07
C ILE A 359 3.44 42.13 -5.50
N GLN A 360 4.50 42.30 -4.71
CA GLN A 360 5.79 41.69 -5.02
C GLN A 360 5.72 40.16 -5.12
N SER A 361 4.85 39.53 -4.31
CA SER A 361 4.61 38.09 -4.37
C SER A 361 3.81 37.71 -5.63
N CYS A 362 2.84 38.53 -6.02
CA CYS A 362 2.10 38.39 -7.28
C CYS A 362 3.00 38.50 -8.52
N GLU A 363 3.89 39.49 -8.59
CA GLU A 363 4.82 39.63 -9.72
C GLU A 363 5.72 38.40 -9.86
N LYS A 364 6.22 37.87 -8.75
CA LYS A 364 6.97 36.59 -8.75
C LYS A 364 6.11 35.43 -9.22
N LEU A 365 4.83 35.38 -8.84
CA LEU A 365 3.92 34.33 -9.31
C LEU A 365 3.69 34.41 -10.82
N LYS A 366 3.64 35.59 -11.44
CA LYS A 366 3.45 35.70 -12.91
C LYS A 366 4.52 34.94 -13.69
N GLU A 367 5.76 34.98 -13.21
CA GLU A 367 6.93 34.43 -13.90
C GLU A 367 7.20 32.95 -13.60
N LYS A 368 6.50 32.37 -12.62
CA LYS A 368 6.77 31.02 -12.13
C LYS A 368 5.58 30.11 -12.38
N SER A 369 5.84 28.86 -12.73
CA SER A 369 4.84 27.80 -12.81
C SER A 369 5.46 26.47 -12.37
N TYR A 370 4.62 25.51 -12.04
CA TYR A 370 5.04 24.17 -11.65
C TYR A 370 3.98 23.14 -11.98
N GLY A 371 4.36 21.86 -12.02
CA GLY A 371 3.44 20.77 -12.34
C GLY A 371 2.34 20.64 -11.30
N GLY A 372 1.07 20.62 -11.74
CA GLY A 372 -0.10 20.52 -10.87
C GLY A 372 -0.53 21.85 -10.23
N GLU A 373 0.00 22.99 -10.70
CA GLU A 373 -0.39 24.32 -10.22
C GLU A 373 -1.89 24.59 -10.33
N GLU A 374 -2.59 23.94 -11.27
CA GLU A 374 -4.04 24.05 -11.45
C GLU A 374 -4.81 23.62 -10.19
N ILE A 375 -4.32 22.59 -9.48
CA ILE A 375 -4.94 22.11 -8.24
C ILE A 375 -4.78 23.17 -7.14
N THR A 376 -3.59 23.72 -7.00
CA THR A 376 -3.33 24.81 -6.04
C THR A 376 -4.20 26.04 -6.33
N VAL A 377 -4.37 26.39 -7.60
CA VAL A 377 -5.22 27.52 -8.01
C VAL A 377 -6.68 27.28 -7.61
N GLN A 378 -7.19 26.05 -7.79
CA GLN A 378 -8.54 25.68 -7.35
C GLN A 378 -8.68 25.74 -5.81
N GLU A 379 -7.69 25.22 -5.08
CA GLU A 379 -7.63 25.28 -3.61
C GLU A 379 -7.65 26.72 -3.09
N VAL A 380 -6.77 27.57 -3.63
CA VAL A 380 -6.67 28.99 -3.27
C VAL A 380 -7.98 29.72 -3.56
N THR A 381 -8.59 29.45 -4.72
CA THR A 381 -9.86 30.07 -5.12
C THR A 381 -10.96 29.71 -4.14
N LYS A 382 -11.19 28.41 -3.92
CA LYS A 382 -12.22 27.91 -2.99
C LYS A 382 -12.01 28.44 -1.56
N PHE A 383 -10.77 28.39 -1.06
CA PHE A 383 -10.43 28.86 0.28
C PHE A 383 -10.77 30.35 0.46
N ASN A 384 -10.40 31.19 -0.50
CA ASN A 384 -10.67 32.63 -0.43
C ASN A 384 -12.15 32.97 -0.60
N GLU A 385 -12.87 32.26 -1.48
CA GLU A 385 -14.33 32.40 -1.60
C GLU A 385 -15.04 32.03 -0.28
N ASP A 386 -14.61 30.98 0.40
CA ASP A 386 -15.17 30.59 1.70
C ASP A 386 -14.89 31.61 2.81
N LEU A 387 -13.73 32.27 2.78
CA LEU A 387 -13.41 33.39 3.69
C LEU A 387 -14.27 34.63 3.40
N LEU A 388 -14.48 34.97 2.14
CA LEU A 388 -15.29 36.13 1.73
C LEU A 388 -16.78 35.99 2.12
N LYS A 389 -17.26 34.77 2.36
CA LYS A 389 -18.61 34.54 2.94
C LYS A 389 -18.68 34.93 4.42
N LYS A 390 -17.55 34.93 5.12
CA LYS A 390 -17.47 35.14 6.58
C LYS A 390 -16.92 36.52 6.94
N PHE A 391 -16.01 37.06 6.13
CA PHE A 391 -15.27 38.28 6.42
C PHE A 391 -15.42 39.29 5.28
N ASN A 392 -15.62 40.56 5.64
CA ASN A 392 -15.58 41.66 4.68
C ASN A 392 -14.13 42.10 4.42
N LYS A 393 -13.45 41.39 3.52
CA LYS A 393 -12.05 41.67 3.12
C LYS A 393 -11.97 41.94 1.62
N PRO A 394 -12.28 43.18 1.16
CA PRO A 394 -12.34 43.53 -0.26
C PRO A 394 -11.10 43.12 -1.05
N GLN A 395 -9.92 43.28 -0.47
CA GLN A 395 -8.65 42.94 -1.10
C GLN A 395 -8.51 41.46 -1.51
N LEU A 396 -9.30 40.54 -0.95
CA LEU A 396 -9.31 39.15 -1.40
C LEU A 396 -9.98 38.99 -2.76
N TYR A 397 -10.91 39.88 -3.14
CA TYR A 397 -11.44 39.93 -4.50
C TYR A 397 -10.35 40.32 -5.51
N TYR A 398 -9.47 41.27 -5.17
CA TYR A 398 -8.30 41.59 -6.01
C TYR A 398 -7.41 40.36 -6.19
N TRP A 399 -7.10 39.68 -5.08
CA TRP A 399 -6.29 38.46 -5.11
C TRP A 399 -6.89 37.36 -5.99
N LEU A 400 -8.20 37.10 -5.85
CA LEU A 400 -8.93 36.14 -6.68
C LEU A 400 -8.95 36.55 -8.16
N GLY A 401 -9.13 37.85 -8.46
CA GLY A 401 -9.06 38.38 -9.82
C GLY A 401 -7.68 38.16 -10.44
N PHE A 402 -6.62 38.45 -9.69
CA PHE A 402 -5.23 38.22 -10.11
C PHE A 402 -4.96 36.74 -10.41
N VAL A 403 -5.32 35.83 -9.50
CA VAL A 403 -5.15 34.39 -9.70
C VAL A 403 -5.97 33.93 -10.91
N SER A 404 -7.18 34.44 -11.07
CA SER A 404 -8.06 34.07 -12.18
C SER A 404 -7.47 34.45 -13.54
N VAL A 405 -6.98 35.68 -13.69
CA VAL A 405 -6.41 36.15 -14.96
C VAL A 405 -5.02 35.56 -15.24
N VAL A 406 -4.13 35.55 -14.25
CA VAL A 406 -2.72 35.17 -14.46
C VAL A 406 -2.55 33.66 -14.50
N LYS A 407 -3.28 32.92 -13.65
CA LYS A 407 -3.01 31.50 -13.41
C LYS A 407 -4.03 30.59 -14.05
N SER A 408 -5.32 30.88 -13.88
CA SER A 408 -6.37 30.05 -14.49
C SER A 408 -6.73 30.46 -15.93
N LYS A 409 -6.30 31.66 -16.36
CA LYS A 409 -6.72 32.29 -17.62
C LYS A 409 -8.24 32.39 -17.77
N ASN A 410 -8.97 32.45 -16.66
CA ASN A 410 -10.42 32.61 -16.64
C ASN A 410 -10.78 34.10 -16.57
N ILE A 411 -10.80 34.71 -17.74
CA ILE A 411 -10.96 36.16 -17.92
C ILE A 411 -12.33 36.64 -17.40
N SER A 412 -13.41 35.90 -17.68
CA SER A 412 -14.76 36.26 -17.22
C SER A 412 -14.88 36.24 -15.69
N LEU A 413 -14.27 35.24 -15.05
CA LEU A 413 -14.24 35.18 -13.59
C LEU A 413 -13.36 36.28 -12.99
N ALA A 414 -12.23 36.58 -13.64
CA ALA A 414 -11.35 37.65 -13.23
C ALA A 414 -12.03 39.03 -13.28
N ASP A 415 -12.75 39.36 -14.36
CA ASP A 415 -13.51 40.61 -14.47
C ASP A 415 -14.49 40.74 -13.31
N ARG A 416 -15.33 39.73 -13.08
CA ARG A 416 -16.27 39.71 -11.94
C ARG A 416 -15.56 39.98 -10.61
N TYR A 417 -14.40 39.37 -10.37
CA TYR A 417 -13.66 39.59 -9.14
C TYR A 417 -13.07 41.00 -9.04
N PHE A 418 -12.50 41.54 -10.11
CA PHE A 418 -12.01 42.90 -10.10
C PHE A 418 -13.13 43.95 -9.96
N GLN A 419 -14.29 43.77 -10.59
CA GLN A 419 -15.45 44.65 -10.40
C GLN A 419 -15.90 44.67 -8.93
N ASN A 420 -16.08 43.49 -8.33
CA ASN A 420 -16.42 43.37 -6.90
C ASN A 420 -15.37 44.01 -5.99
N PHE A 421 -14.09 43.94 -6.37
CA PHE A 421 -13.01 44.61 -5.65
C PHE A 421 -13.16 46.14 -5.73
N ILE A 422 -13.30 46.70 -6.94
CA ILE A 422 -13.43 48.15 -7.15
C ILE A 422 -14.62 48.72 -6.38
N GLU A 423 -15.78 48.05 -6.43
CA GLU A 423 -16.99 48.46 -5.73
C GLU A 423 -16.80 48.55 -4.21
N LYS A 424 -16.01 47.63 -3.63
CA LYS A 424 -15.87 47.47 -2.17
C LYS A 424 -14.59 48.08 -1.60
N ALA A 425 -13.64 48.46 -2.44
CA ALA A 425 -12.33 48.94 -2.01
C ALA A 425 -12.40 50.36 -1.44
N ASN A 426 -11.66 50.59 -0.35
CA ASN A 426 -11.52 51.91 0.27
C ASN A 426 -10.29 52.67 -0.25
N ASP A 427 -10.03 53.86 0.27
CA ASP A 427 -8.96 54.76 -0.20
C ASP A 427 -7.55 54.24 0.11
N SER A 428 -7.40 53.37 1.11
CA SER A 428 -6.11 52.72 1.42
C SER A 428 -5.63 51.78 0.31
N MET A 429 -6.52 51.42 -0.62
CA MET A 429 -6.28 50.44 -1.68
C MET A 429 -6.14 51.10 -3.07
N ASN A 430 -5.86 52.40 -3.16
CA ASN A 430 -5.84 53.13 -4.44
C ASN A 430 -4.85 52.54 -5.47
N ASP A 431 -3.66 52.08 -5.06
CA ASP A 431 -2.73 51.41 -6.00
C ASP A 431 -3.34 50.12 -6.57
N LEU A 432 -4.01 49.32 -5.73
CA LEU A 432 -4.71 48.11 -6.16
C LEU A 432 -5.88 48.43 -7.08
N LYS A 433 -6.62 49.53 -6.85
CA LYS A 433 -7.71 49.99 -7.72
C LYS A 433 -7.18 50.29 -9.13
N THR A 434 -6.14 51.11 -9.24
CA THR A 434 -5.50 51.44 -10.52
C THR A 434 -5.04 50.18 -11.26
N ARG A 435 -4.47 49.20 -10.54
CA ARG A 435 -4.07 47.91 -11.13
C ARG A 435 -5.26 47.08 -11.60
N ALA A 436 -6.32 46.99 -10.80
CA ALA A 436 -7.53 46.26 -11.16
C ALA A 436 -8.23 46.87 -12.38
N GLU A 437 -8.30 48.21 -12.49
CA GLU A 437 -8.83 48.91 -13.67
C GLU A 437 -7.99 48.65 -14.92
N SER A 438 -6.67 48.59 -14.78
CA SER A 438 -5.77 48.19 -15.87
C SER A 438 -6.04 46.75 -16.32
N TYR A 439 -6.23 45.82 -15.38
CA TYR A 439 -6.64 44.44 -15.69
C TYR A 439 -7.99 44.39 -16.40
N ILE A 440 -9.02 45.06 -15.87
CA ILE A 440 -10.36 45.13 -16.48
C ILE A 440 -10.29 45.69 -17.91
N SER A 441 -9.49 46.74 -18.13
CA SER A 441 -9.31 47.33 -19.47
C SER A 441 -8.66 46.34 -20.44
N GLY A 442 -7.64 45.59 -19.98
CA GLY A 442 -7.03 44.51 -20.77
C GLY A 442 -8.03 43.38 -21.08
N ILE A 443 -8.82 42.98 -20.10
CA ILE A 443 -9.86 41.94 -20.23
C ILE A 443 -10.92 42.37 -21.26
N LYS A 444 -11.44 43.61 -21.18
CA LYS A 444 -12.43 44.14 -22.13
C LYS A 444 -11.91 44.13 -23.56
N LYS A 445 -10.65 44.54 -23.74
CA LYS A 445 -9.99 44.50 -25.05
C LYS A 445 -9.87 43.08 -25.60
N GLU A 446 -9.59 42.09 -24.75
CA GLU A 446 -9.47 40.68 -25.16
C GLU A 446 -10.83 40.05 -25.50
N ILE A 447 -11.90 40.45 -24.81
CA ILE A 447 -13.27 39.98 -25.09
C ILE A 447 -13.91 40.70 -26.29
N GLY A 448 -13.44 41.91 -26.64
CA GLY A 448 -13.95 42.70 -27.77
C GLY A 448 -15.08 43.67 -27.40
N TYR A 449 -15.06 44.22 -26.18
CA TYR A 449 -15.96 45.29 -25.72
C TYR A 449 -15.46 46.69 -26.02
#